data_AF-A0A3G2G918-F1
#
_entry.id   AF-A0A3G2G918-F1
#
_cell.length_a   1.000
_cell.length_b   1.000
_cell.length_c   1.000
_cell.angle_alpha   90.00
_cell.angle_beta   90.00
_cell.angle_gamma   90.00
#
_symmetry.space_group_name_H-M   'P 1'
#
loop_
_entity.id
_entity.type
_entity.pdbx_description
1 polymer ?
#
loop_
_entity_poly.entity_id
_entity_poly.type
_entity_poly.pdbx_seq_one_letter_code
_entity_poly.pdbx_strand_id
1 'polypeptide(L)'
;MTHLLKRIDVSAESGYSDFQRNDKSLENQPIKFMSDLTERLLLNVDFDFVKEQRKKNFHFLHDKLKEKNLLPIMIGKDSIPMIYPLRTKDQNLKEKLINQKIYCASYWPNVLNWADSDKNSYQLSKEIIALPIDQRYDENDMEIILRIIKQDNNV
;
A
#
# COMPACT_ATOMS: atom_id res chain seq x y z
N MET A 1 -18.75 -3.72 -10.87
CA MET A 1 -17.79 -4.30 -11.84
C MET A 1 -17.26 -3.31 -12.87
N THR A 2 -18.03 -2.30 -13.31
CA THR A 2 -17.61 -1.30 -14.30
C THR A 2 -16.26 -0.63 -13.98
N HIS A 3 -16.00 -0.31 -12.71
CA HIS A 3 -14.73 0.26 -12.28
C HIS A 3 -13.52 -0.65 -12.53
N LEU A 4 -13.70 -1.97 -12.48
CA LEU A 4 -12.64 -2.94 -12.77
C LEU A 4 -12.34 -2.98 -14.27
N LEU A 5 -13.38 -3.00 -15.11
CA LEU A 5 -13.24 -3.01 -16.56
C LEU A 5 -12.58 -1.73 -17.08
N LYS A 6 -13.06 -0.56 -16.64
CA LYS A 6 -12.44 0.73 -17.00
C LYS A 6 -10.99 0.84 -16.55
N ARG A 7 -10.65 0.27 -15.38
CA ARG A 7 -9.28 0.25 -14.89
C ARG A 7 -8.34 -0.56 -15.79
N ILE A 8 -8.84 -1.63 -16.40
CA ILE A 8 -8.08 -2.50 -17.32
C ILE A 8 -7.97 -1.83 -18.69
N ASP A 9 -9.07 -1.35 -19.25
CA ASP A 9 -9.13 -0.89 -20.64
C ASP A 9 -8.65 0.55 -20.84
N VAL A 10 -8.73 1.40 -19.81
CA VAL A 10 -8.47 2.84 -19.94
C VAL A 10 -7.40 3.30 -18.93
N SER A 11 -7.77 3.43 -17.66
CA SER A 11 -6.83 3.79 -16.59
C SER A 11 -7.47 3.65 -15.21
N ALA A 12 -6.65 3.58 -14.16
CA ALA A 12 -7.14 3.55 -12.78
C ALA A 12 -7.97 4.79 -12.41
N GLU A 13 -7.55 5.97 -12.89
CA GLU A 13 -8.23 7.25 -12.65
C GLU A 13 -9.62 7.29 -13.32
N SER A 14 -9.74 6.73 -14.53
CA SER A 14 -11.01 6.70 -15.26
C SER A 14 -12.11 5.86 -14.58
N GLY A 15 -11.71 4.81 -13.85
CA GLY A 15 -12.61 3.94 -13.09
C GLY A 15 -12.91 4.43 -11.67
N TYR A 16 -12.27 5.51 -11.21
CA TYR A 16 -12.28 5.90 -9.79
C TYR A 16 -13.67 6.30 -9.29
N SER A 17 -14.43 7.09 -10.06
CA SER A 17 -15.80 7.48 -9.67
C SER A 17 -16.75 6.28 -9.59
N ASP A 18 -16.59 5.30 -10.48
CA ASP A 18 -17.35 4.05 -10.44
C ASP A 18 -16.96 3.19 -9.23
N PHE A 19 -15.68 3.22 -8.85
CA PHE A 19 -15.19 2.55 -7.64
C PHE A 19 -15.84 3.17 -6.40
N GLN A 20 -15.81 4.50 -6.25
CA GLN A 20 -16.43 5.20 -5.11
C GLN A 20 -17.93 4.90 -4.98
N ARG A 21 -18.66 4.87 -6.10
CA ARG A 21 -20.10 4.51 -6.10
C ARG A 21 -20.32 3.06 -5.65
N ASN A 22 -19.47 2.15 -6.12
CA ASN A 22 -19.53 0.74 -5.74
C ASN A 22 -19.20 0.56 -4.25
N ASP A 23 -18.17 1.23 -3.74
CA ASP A 23 -17.76 1.19 -2.34
C ASP A 23 -18.89 1.67 -1.41
N LYS A 24 -19.52 2.80 -1.75
CA LYS A 24 -20.68 3.32 -1.02
C LYS A 24 -21.87 2.35 -0.97
N SER A 25 -22.05 1.53 -2.00
CA SER A 25 -23.12 0.52 -2.00
C SER A 25 -22.88 -0.64 -1.02
N LEU A 26 -21.63 -0.83 -0.60
CA LEU A 26 -21.23 -1.86 0.37
C LEU A 26 -21.42 -1.41 1.81
N GLU A 27 -21.58 -0.10 2.05
CA GLU A 27 -21.83 0.45 3.38
C GLU A 27 -23.15 -0.08 3.96
N ASN A 28 -23.14 -0.39 5.27
CA ASN A 28 -24.31 -0.85 6.03
C ASN A 28 -25.02 -2.10 5.46
N GLN A 29 -24.34 -2.90 4.64
CA GLN A 29 -24.85 -4.19 4.19
C GLN A 29 -24.82 -5.21 5.34
N PRO A 30 -25.77 -6.16 5.39
CA PRO A 30 -25.67 -7.28 6.31
C PRO A 30 -24.46 -8.17 5.95
N ILE A 31 -24.04 -9.01 6.89
CA ILE A 31 -23.02 -10.03 6.64
C ILE A 31 -23.52 -10.97 5.54
N LYS A 32 -22.69 -11.16 4.50
CA LYS A 32 -23.01 -11.98 3.33
C LYS A 32 -21.88 -12.96 3.05
N PHE A 33 -22.22 -14.09 2.43
CA PHE A 33 -21.24 -15.00 1.86
C PHE A 33 -20.70 -14.48 0.53
N MET A 34 -19.53 -14.98 0.14
CA MET A 34 -18.97 -14.76 -1.20
C MET A 34 -19.89 -15.42 -2.24
N SER A 35 -20.12 -14.76 -3.38
CA SER A 35 -20.86 -15.38 -4.48
C SER A 35 -20.02 -16.44 -5.18
N ASP A 36 -20.65 -17.46 -5.77
CA ASP A 36 -19.98 -18.50 -6.57
C ASP A 36 -19.09 -17.91 -7.67
N LEU A 37 -19.50 -16.78 -8.25
CA LEU A 37 -18.71 -16.08 -9.26
C LEU A 37 -17.41 -15.52 -8.66
N THR A 38 -17.49 -14.82 -7.53
CA THR A 38 -16.32 -14.25 -6.85
C THR A 38 -15.38 -15.35 -6.36
N GLU A 39 -15.92 -16.46 -5.87
CA GLU A 39 -15.13 -17.63 -5.46
C GLU A 39 -14.35 -18.20 -6.64
N ARG A 40 -15.01 -18.44 -7.78
CA ARG A 40 -14.36 -18.93 -9.00
C ARG A 40 -13.28 -17.96 -9.50
N LEU A 41 -13.51 -16.66 -9.44
CA LEU A 41 -12.50 -15.66 -9.81
C LEU A 41 -11.29 -15.71 -8.87
N LEU A 42 -11.51 -15.87 -7.57
CA LEU A 42 -10.42 -15.97 -6.58
C LEU A 42 -9.56 -17.22 -6.78
N LEU A 43 -10.15 -18.34 -7.18
CA LEU A 43 -9.44 -19.59 -7.46
C LEU A 43 -8.45 -19.51 -8.63
N ASN A 44 -8.55 -18.46 -9.47
CA ASN A 44 -7.60 -18.23 -10.56
C ASN A 44 -6.33 -17.46 -10.12
N VAL A 45 -6.24 -17.07 -8.85
CA VAL A 45 -5.06 -16.37 -8.32
C VAL A 45 -3.97 -17.37 -7.96
N ASP A 46 -2.79 -17.22 -8.56
CA ASP A 46 -1.59 -17.92 -8.13
C ASP A 46 -1.06 -17.30 -6.82
N PHE A 47 -1.48 -17.87 -5.70
CA PHE A 47 -1.08 -17.37 -4.39
C PHE A 47 0.40 -17.60 -4.07
N ASP A 48 1.05 -18.59 -4.67
CA ASP A 48 2.46 -18.83 -4.41
C ASP A 48 3.32 -17.79 -5.14
N PHE A 49 2.98 -17.45 -6.39
CA PHE A 49 3.55 -16.29 -7.07
C PHE A 49 3.35 -14.99 -6.27
N VAL A 50 2.12 -14.74 -5.78
CA VAL A 50 1.82 -13.52 -4.98
C VAL A 50 2.70 -13.42 -3.74
N LYS A 51 2.88 -14.53 -3.00
CA LYS A 51 3.71 -14.58 -1.79
C LYS A 51 5.16 -14.27 -2.12
N GLU A 52 5.72 -14.94 -3.12
CA GLU A 52 7.13 -14.80 -3.48
C GLU A 52 7.43 -13.40 -4.02
N GLN A 53 6.56 -12.83 -4.85
CA GLN A 53 6.74 -11.48 -5.38
C GLN A 53 6.69 -10.41 -4.27
N ARG A 54 5.74 -10.52 -3.33
CA ARG A 54 5.67 -9.59 -2.18
C ARG A 54 6.87 -9.69 -1.27
N LYS A 55 7.36 -10.92 -1.01
CA LYS A 55 8.58 -11.13 -0.25
C LYS A 55 9.77 -10.51 -0.98
N LYS A 56 9.94 -10.77 -2.27
CA LYS A 56 11.03 -10.19 -3.08
C LYS A 56 11.04 -8.66 -3.01
N ASN A 57 9.89 -8.03 -3.27
CA ASN A 57 9.72 -6.58 -3.23
C ASN A 57 10.03 -6.00 -1.84
N PHE A 58 9.53 -6.65 -0.77
CA PHE A 58 9.83 -6.24 0.59
C PHE A 58 11.32 -6.30 0.91
N HIS A 59 12.00 -7.42 0.61
CA HIS A 59 13.42 -7.58 0.91
C HIS A 59 14.28 -6.59 0.13
N PHE A 60 13.94 -6.35 -1.14
CA PHE A 60 14.62 -5.36 -1.96
C PHE A 60 14.58 -3.96 -1.32
N LEU A 61 13.40 -3.50 -0.89
CA LEU A 61 13.28 -2.21 -0.19
C LEU A 61 13.98 -2.25 1.18
N HIS A 62 13.82 -3.33 1.94
CA HIS A 62 14.39 -3.48 3.27
C HIS A 62 15.92 -3.36 3.25
N ASP A 63 16.58 -4.04 2.33
CA ASP A 63 18.04 -4.02 2.21
C ASP A 63 18.60 -2.61 1.94
N LYS A 64 17.81 -1.73 1.32
CA LYS A 64 18.23 -0.36 0.98
C LYS A 64 17.74 0.70 1.97
N LEU A 65 16.66 0.43 2.70
CA LEU A 65 15.99 1.42 3.56
C LEU A 65 16.11 1.13 5.05
N LYS A 66 16.46 -0.09 5.48
CA LYS A 66 16.45 -0.49 6.90
C LYS A 66 17.25 0.46 7.81
N GLU A 67 18.42 0.91 7.36
CA GLU A 67 19.29 1.81 8.14
C GLU A 67 18.70 3.22 8.31
N LYS A 68 17.83 3.64 7.39
CA LYS A 68 17.15 4.94 7.42
C LYS A 68 15.73 4.86 7.99
N ASN A 69 15.21 3.65 8.16
CA ASN A 69 13.85 3.43 8.64
C ASN A 69 13.83 3.61 10.17
N LEU A 70 13.03 4.57 10.67
CA LEU A 70 12.88 4.79 12.11
C LEU A 70 12.04 3.71 12.81
N LEU A 71 11.57 2.73 12.04
CA LEU A 71 10.90 1.54 12.53
C LEU A 71 11.82 0.34 12.29
N PRO A 72 12.33 -0.31 13.35
CA PRO A 72 13.02 -1.58 13.19
C PRO A 72 12.02 -2.65 12.78
N ILE A 73 12.31 -3.36 11.69
CA ILE A 73 11.44 -4.40 11.15
C ILE A 73 12.22 -5.70 11.09
N MET A 74 11.63 -6.75 11.67
CA MET A 74 12.03 -8.13 11.47
C MET A 74 10.81 -8.90 11.00
N ILE A 75 10.90 -9.50 9.81
CA ILE A 75 9.83 -10.36 9.29
C ILE A 75 10.17 -11.83 9.55
N GLY A 76 9.18 -12.61 9.98
CA GLY A 76 9.35 -14.04 10.15
C GLY A 76 9.44 -14.76 8.80
N LYS A 77 10.00 -15.97 8.79
CA LYS A 77 10.15 -16.80 7.58
C LYS A 77 8.83 -17.03 6.83
N ASP A 78 7.75 -17.19 7.59
CA ASP A 78 6.41 -17.46 7.06
C ASP A 78 5.56 -16.19 6.89
N SER A 79 6.11 -15.02 7.22
CA SER A 79 5.41 -13.75 7.06
C SER A 79 5.35 -13.33 5.58
N ILE A 80 4.17 -12.93 5.13
CA ILE A 80 3.94 -12.37 3.80
C ILE A 80 3.53 -10.90 3.99
N PRO A 81 4.44 -9.95 3.78
CA PRO A 81 4.17 -8.55 4.05
C PRO A 81 3.11 -8.01 3.07
N MET A 82 2.18 -7.21 3.59
CA MET A 82 1.19 -6.51 2.76
C MET A 82 1.73 -5.19 2.22
N ILE A 83 2.60 -4.53 3.00
CA ILE A 83 3.22 -3.24 2.72
C ILE A 83 4.66 -3.25 3.26
N TYR A 84 5.50 -2.32 2.80
CA TYR A 84 6.74 -1.98 3.49
C TYR A 84 6.52 -0.71 4.34
N PRO A 85 6.55 -0.79 5.69
CA PRO A 85 6.27 0.36 6.55
C PRO A 85 7.53 1.20 6.73
N LEU A 86 7.68 2.26 5.93
CA LEU A 86 8.77 3.23 6.09
C LEU A 86 8.34 4.30 7.10
N ARG A 87 8.94 4.29 8.29
CA ARG A 87 8.78 5.37 9.25
C ARG A 87 9.85 6.43 9.03
N THR A 88 9.42 7.66 8.74
CA THR A 88 10.30 8.81 8.49
C THR A 88 9.78 10.07 9.18
N LYS A 89 10.66 11.04 9.43
CA LYS A 89 10.25 12.40 9.85
C LYS A 89 9.92 13.31 8.66
N ASP A 90 10.23 12.90 7.44
CA ASP A 90 9.88 13.66 6.25
C ASP A 90 8.37 13.57 5.97
N GLN A 91 7.67 14.66 6.27
CA GLN A 91 6.23 14.77 6.05
C GLN A 91 5.85 14.97 4.57
N ASN A 92 6.80 15.39 3.73
CA ASN A 92 6.55 15.68 2.31
C ASN A 92 6.74 14.46 1.41
N LEU A 93 7.42 13.41 1.89
CA LEU A 93 7.72 12.23 1.09
C LEU A 93 6.47 11.56 0.51
N LYS A 94 5.38 11.50 1.27
CA LYS A 94 4.12 10.90 0.79
C LYS A 94 3.54 11.68 -0.39
N GLU A 95 3.57 13.00 -0.34
CA GLU A 95 3.07 13.86 -1.43
C GLU A 95 3.94 13.70 -2.68
N LYS A 96 5.27 13.62 -2.52
CA LYS A 96 6.21 13.37 -3.64
C LYS A 96 5.92 12.04 -4.34
N LEU A 97 5.67 10.98 -3.57
CA LEU A 97 5.29 9.67 -4.11
C LEU A 97 3.96 9.78 -4.89
N ILE A 98 2.95 10.46 -4.33
CA ILE A 98 1.65 10.67 -5.00
C ILE A 98 1.82 11.45 -6.32
N ASN A 99 2.66 12.48 -6.34
CA ASN A 99 2.94 13.28 -7.55
C ASN A 99 3.63 12.45 -8.65
N GLN A 100 4.27 11.34 -8.28
CA GLN A 100 4.83 10.34 -9.20
C GLN A 100 3.90 9.14 -9.42
N LYS A 101 2.61 9.28 -9.07
CA LYS A 101 1.57 8.23 -9.17
C LYS A 101 1.84 6.98 -8.34
N ILE A 102 2.61 7.09 -7.26
CA ILE A 102 2.83 6.03 -6.27
C ILE A 102 1.94 6.29 -5.07
N TYR A 103 0.79 5.65 -5.06
CA TYR A 103 -0.24 5.85 -4.04
C TYR A 103 0.03 4.97 -2.81
N CYS A 104 0.40 5.61 -1.70
CA CYS A 104 0.61 4.92 -0.42
C CYS A 104 -0.66 5.01 0.45
N ALA A 105 -1.08 3.88 1.01
CA ALA A 105 -2.25 3.83 1.89
C ALA A 105 -2.05 4.68 3.17
N SER A 106 -3.15 5.25 3.68
CA SER A 106 -3.23 5.80 5.05
C SER A 106 -4.01 4.80 5.90
N TYR A 107 -3.38 4.22 6.92
CA TYR A 107 -4.07 3.35 7.86
C TYR A 107 -4.54 4.13 9.08
N TRP A 108 -5.77 3.82 9.52
CA TRP A 108 -6.42 4.42 10.69
C TRP A 108 -6.41 5.95 10.71
N PRO A 109 -6.89 6.64 9.65
CA PRO A 109 -6.88 8.10 9.59
C PRO A 109 -7.73 8.74 10.70
N ASN A 110 -8.72 8.01 11.23
CA ASN A 110 -9.51 8.41 12.40
C ASN A 110 -8.65 8.63 13.65
N VAL A 111 -7.42 8.07 13.71
CA VAL A 111 -6.48 8.27 14.81
C VAL A 111 -6.12 9.73 15.02
N LEU A 112 -6.10 10.52 13.94
CA LEU A 112 -5.80 11.93 14.02
C LEU A 112 -6.91 12.76 14.67
N ASN A 113 -8.12 12.22 14.79
CA ASN A 113 -9.29 12.95 15.30
C ASN A 113 -9.55 12.72 16.80
N TRP A 114 -9.18 11.54 17.32
CA TRP A 114 -9.53 11.12 18.68
C TRP A 114 -8.34 10.91 19.63
N ALA A 115 -7.10 10.91 19.13
CA ALA A 115 -5.90 10.74 19.93
C ALA A 115 -5.15 12.06 20.01
N ASP A 116 -4.62 12.36 21.20
CA ASP A 116 -3.77 13.54 21.40
C ASP A 116 -2.45 13.42 20.62
N SER A 117 -1.90 14.56 20.22
CA SER A 117 -0.71 14.62 19.36
C SER A 117 0.59 14.14 20.02
N ASP A 118 0.62 14.08 21.36
CA ASP A 118 1.72 13.50 22.14
C ASP A 118 1.68 11.97 22.17
N LYS A 119 0.58 11.33 21.72
CA LYS A 119 0.47 9.86 21.72
C LYS A 119 1.21 9.25 20.55
N ASN A 120 1.86 8.11 20.83
CA ASN A 120 2.57 7.32 19.82
C ASN A 120 1.67 6.93 18.63
N SER A 121 0.41 6.58 18.86
CA SER A 121 -0.53 6.23 17.79
C SER A 121 -0.75 7.39 16.81
N TYR A 122 -0.90 8.61 17.31
CA TYR A 122 -1.02 9.82 16.50
C TYR A 122 0.25 10.02 15.66
N GLN A 123 1.42 9.98 16.30
CA GLN A 123 2.71 10.17 15.63
C GLN A 123 2.96 9.11 14.55
N LEU A 124 2.76 7.83 14.87
CA LEU A 124 2.97 6.73 13.92
C LEU A 124 2.05 6.82 12.71
N SER A 125 0.79 7.24 12.90
CA SER A 125 -0.16 7.42 11.79
C SER A 125 0.28 8.50 10.78
N LYS A 126 1.08 9.49 11.22
CA LYS A 126 1.66 10.52 10.35
C LYS A 126 3.02 10.13 9.76
N GLU A 127 3.82 9.40 10.52
CA GLU A 127 5.23 9.13 10.18
C GLU A 127 5.42 7.86 9.34
N ILE A 128 4.48 6.92 9.38
CA ILE A 128 4.56 5.68 8.60
C ILE A 128 3.96 5.90 7.21
N ILE A 129 4.81 5.70 6.21
CA ILE A 129 4.41 5.60 4.81
C ILE A 129 4.37 4.11 4.44
N ALA A 130 3.19 3.62 4.11
CA ALA A 130 2.97 2.25 3.68
C ALA A 130 3.32 2.11 2.19
N LEU A 131 4.60 1.85 1.89
CA LEU A 131 5.09 1.71 0.52
C LEU A 131 4.47 0.45 -0.12
N PRO A 132 4.02 0.55 -1.38
CA PRO A 132 3.45 -0.58 -2.10
C PRO A 132 4.54 -1.60 -2.41
N ILE A 133 4.22 -2.88 -2.21
CA ILE A 133 5.07 -4.04 -2.53
C ILE A 133 4.26 -5.15 -3.19
N ASP A 134 3.08 -4.83 -3.73
CA ASP A 134 2.14 -5.84 -4.20
C ASP A 134 2.69 -6.64 -5.40
N GLN A 135 2.07 -7.78 -5.67
CA GLN A 135 2.53 -8.74 -6.67
C GLN A 135 2.58 -8.24 -8.12
N ARG A 136 1.98 -7.08 -8.41
CA ARG A 136 2.02 -6.44 -9.73
C ARG A 136 3.27 -5.60 -9.92
N TYR A 137 3.96 -5.29 -8.82
CA TYR A 137 5.20 -4.52 -8.84
C TYR A 137 6.39 -5.44 -9.04
N ASP A 138 7.35 -4.98 -9.81
CA ASP A 138 8.64 -5.63 -10.01
C ASP A 138 9.80 -4.87 -9.36
N GLU A 139 11.02 -5.30 -9.65
CA GLU A 139 12.24 -4.70 -9.12
C GLU A 139 12.48 -3.28 -9.65
N ASN A 140 12.12 -3.00 -10.91
CA ASN A 140 12.23 -1.66 -11.50
C ASN A 140 11.29 -0.68 -10.80
N ASP A 141 10.08 -1.12 -10.45
CA ASP A 141 9.15 -0.30 -9.67
C ASP A 141 9.73 0.03 -8.29
N MET A 142 10.37 -0.94 -7.64
CA MET A 142 11.04 -0.70 -6.36
C MET A 142 12.21 0.29 -6.50
N GLU A 143 12.98 0.22 -7.60
CA GLU A 143 14.03 1.20 -7.90
C GLU A 143 13.48 2.62 -8.08
N ILE A 144 12.35 2.77 -8.79
CA ILE A 144 11.68 4.06 -8.96
C ILE A 144 11.28 4.64 -7.60
N ILE A 145 10.66 3.82 -6.73
CA ILE A 145 10.32 4.21 -5.35
C ILE A 145 11.57 4.66 -4.59
N LEU A 146 12.65 3.88 -4.64
CA LEU A 146 13.91 4.23 -3.97
C LEU A 146 14.53 5.53 -4.50
N ARG A 147 14.46 5.78 -5.80
CA ARG A 147 14.99 7.00 -6.41
C ARG A 147 14.29 8.23 -5.86
N ILE A 148 12.96 8.18 -5.76
CA ILE A 148 12.15 9.29 -5.21
C ILE A 148 12.49 9.50 -3.73
N ILE A 149 12.60 8.43 -2.94
CA ILE A 149 13.00 8.52 -1.52
C ILE A 149 14.42 9.10 -1.36
N LYS A 150 15.35 8.76 -2.27
CA LYS A 150 16.75 9.19 -2.17
C LYS A 150 16.98 10.64 -2.58
N GLN A 151 16.21 11.19 -3.50
CA GLN A 151 16.33 12.57 -3.97
C GLN A 151 16.23 13.61 -2.83
N ASP A 152 15.70 13.24 -1.67
CA ASP A 152 15.63 14.08 -0.46
C ASP A 152 16.84 14.01 0.48
N ASN A 153 17.80 13.12 0.27
CA ASN A 153 18.97 13.03 1.17
C ASN A 153 20.11 14.00 0.80
N ASN A 154 19.85 14.95 -0.10
CA ASN A 154 20.77 16.04 -0.44
C ASN A 154 20.27 17.34 0.20
N VAL A 155 20.28 17.41 1.53
CA VAL A 155 20.31 18.65 2.32
C VAL A 155 21.33 18.48 3.43
#